data_AF-A0A2K8WUB4-F1
#
_entry.id   AF-A0A2K8WUB4-F1
#
_cell.length_a   1.000
_cell.length_b   1.000
_cell.length_c   1.000
_cell.angle_alpha   90.00
_cell.angle_beta   90.00
_cell.angle_gamma   90.00
#
_symmetry.space_group_name_H-M   'P 1'
#
loop_
_entity.id
_entity.type
_entity.pdbx_description
1 polymer ?
#
loop_
_entity_poly.entity_id
_entity_poly.type
_entity_poly.pdbx_seq_one_letter_code
_entity_poly.pdbx_strand_id
1 'polypeptide(L)'
;MHLIETGSNYIAYIIRYIPDYNWFNNLDNYTPEGDLVLDLSTFQGDKIKYSLEREVIWTTIPVDTARGGWIEVCTFSSVATCDYGTSIHDRGPRCGGSLGTRLVKSCSSAYTGSGSGWGNEGGDDTSNGGGYASNNNCEEVTGTLIQDSQPISGVDTGCAVNNVTGVIAIGVLDCISLQQVAETLVLNPILASCLQDPNKCAEVGQLFDFLEANPSETAFAKAAAQAICEGGEVDFEDKIIKDSSFAGTKGDCVYELLKTTNNNLFKNVLETFTNGTAKYKLKLFVGGLQNNTNEAQTTFNQVTGMMEIRFSVSALTQSTLEIAGTIIHEGIHAELKRIIMNGNNGPNPLSQSHYDYLLSLLEFYENNGSSLFTLNNATHLYMVNLHLQPIAEAVRSLDDDLYPLSHYMWLALEGLETAANQANPPIFTDAEIASFQSLVNIPLNDDQNQECDE
;
A
#
# COMPACT_ATOMS: atom_id res chain seq x y z
N MET A 1 11.21 12.64 24.40
CA MET A 1 11.18 13.60 25.53
C MET A 1 12.36 13.28 26.42
N HIS A 2 13.26 14.23 26.69
CA HIS A 2 14.39 14.01 27.61
C HIS A 2 14.10 14.71 28.94
N LEU A 3 14.14 13.97 30.05
CA LEU A 3 14.23 14.55 31.38
C LEU A 3 15.71 14.60 31.78
N ILE A 4 16.19 15.77 32.22
CA ILE A 4 17.45 15.86 32.97
C ILE A 4 17.12 16.30 34.38
N GLU A 5 17.56 15.49 35.34
CA GLU A 5 17.51 15.79 36.77
C GLU A 5 18.59 16.82 37.10
N THR A 6 18.19 17.93 37.72
CA THR A 6 19.14 18.79 38.45
C THR A 6 18.69 18.82 39.89
N GLY A 7 19.66 18.84 40.82
CA GLY A 7 19.45 18.62 42.27
C GLY A 7 18.60 19.66 43.00
N SER A 8 17.71 20.39 42.30
CA SER A 8 16.88 21.44 42.87
C SER A 8 15.49 21.60 42.24
N ASN A 9 15.07 20.77 41.27
CA ASN A 9 13.70 20.54 40.75
C ASN A 9 13.77 19.92 39.34
N TYR A 10 12.73 19.20 38.93
CA TYR A 10 12.61 18.66 37.56
C TYR A 10 12.29 19.78 36.56
N ILE A 11 13.06 19.87 35.48
CA ILE A 11 12.70 20.68 34.31
C ILE A 11 12.50 19.70 33.15
N ALA A 12 11.26 19.56 32.69
CA ALA A 12 10.95 18.79 31.49
C ALA A 12 11.00 19.71 30.27
N TYR A 13 11.50 19.20 29.15
CA TYR A 13 11.63 19.96 27.91
C TYR A 13 11.55 19.02 26.71
N ILE A 14 11.15 19.57 25.58
CA ILE A 14 11.14 18.87 24.29
C ILE A 14 12.47 19.17 23.62
N ILE A 15 13.22 18.14 23.18
CA ILE A 15 14.41 18.33 22.35
C ILE A 15 14.12 17.87 20.93
N ARG A 16 14.42 18.73 19.96
CA ARG A 16 14.50 18.40 18.55
C ARG A 16 15.97 18.30 18.13
N TYR A 17 16.29 17.27 17.36
CA TYR A 17 17.60 17.02 16.78
C TYR A 17 17.51 17.10 15.26
N ILE A 18 18.43 17.84 14.63
CA ILE A 18 18.57 17.92 13.18
C ILE A 18 20.04 17.62 12.87
N PRO A 19 20.38 16.40 12.43
CA PRO A 19 21.78 16.03 12.21
C PRO A 19 22.41 16.89 11.10
N ASP A 20 23.70 17.18 11.24
CA ASP A 20 24.45 17.82 10.18
C ASP A 20 24.97 16.82 9.13
N TYR A 21 25.61 17.35 8.08
CA TYR A 21 26.16 16.55 7.00
C TYR A 21 27.25 15.58 7.46
N ASN A 22 28.04 15.91 8.48
CA ASN A 22 29.12 15.04 8.94
C ASN A 22 28.55 13.87 9.74
N TRP A 23 27.51 14.10 10.53
CA TRP A 23 26.83 13.04 11.27
C TRP A 23 26.14 12.04 10.34
N PHE A 24 25.49 12.52 9.28
CA PHE A 24 24.86 11.67 8.27
C PHE A 24 25.84 10.77 7.51
N ASN A 25 27.09 11.20 7.35
CA ASN A 25 28.09 10.45 6.57
C ASN A 25 29.05 9.62 7.45
N ASN A 26 28.87 9.63 8.77
CA ASN A 26 29.69 8.81 9.66
C ASN A 26 29.10 7.39 9.74
N LEU A 27 29.82 6.42 9.19
CA LEU A 27 29.43 5.00 9.20
C LEU A 27 29.29 4.42 10.62
N ASP A 28 29.95 5.02 11.61
CA ASP A 28 29.80 4.62 13.02
C ASP A 28 28.40 4.94 13.60
N ASN A 29 27.60 5.78 12.92
CA ASN A 29 26.22 6.08 13.29
C ASN A 29 25.20 5.11 12.67
N TYR A 30 25.67 4.04 12.01
CA TYR A 30 24.83 3.03 11.38
C TYR A 30 25.16 1.64 11.93
N THR A 31 24.14 0.78 12.05
CA THR A 31 24.37 -0.65 12.32
C THR A 31 25.03 -1.32 11.12
N PRO A 32 25.63 -2.52 11.27
CA PRO A 32 26.08 -3.32 10.14
C PRO A 32 25.00 -3.59 9.08
N GLU A 33 23.73 -3.55 9.48
CA GLU A 33 22.53 -3.74 8.64
C GLU A 33 22.07 -2.45 7.94
N GLY A 34 22.71 -1.30 8.22
CA GLY A 34 22.40 -0.01 7.59
C GLY A 34 21.35 0.83 8.33
N ASP A 35 20.91 0.40 9.52
CA ASP A 35 19.95 1.15 10.32
C ASP A 35 20.62 2.33 11.01
N LEU A 36 19.94 3.48 11.04
CA LEU A 36 20.44 4.67 11.71
C LEU A 36 20.36 4.52 13.24
N VAL A 37 21.51 4.61 13.92
CA VAL A 37 21.61 4.60 15.38
C VAL A 37 21.80 6.02 15.89
N LEU A 38 20.79 6.54 16.59
CA LEU A 38 20.90 7.85 17.24
C LEU A 38 21.64 7.73 18.59
N ASP A 39 22.97 7.86 18.56
CA ASP A 39 23.77 8.07 19.77
C ASP A 39 23.90 9.57 20.10
N LEU A 40 23.28 9.97 21.21
CA LEU A 40 23.26 11.35 21.67
C LEU A 40 24.62 11.85 22.17
N SER A 41 25.53 10.95 22.53
CA SER A 41 26.88 11.29 22.99
C SER A 41 27.80 11.71 21.85
N THR A 42 27.53 11.23 20.63
CA THR A 42 28.29 11.52 19.40
C THR A 42 27.54 12.43 18.43
N PHE A 43 26.29 12.82 18.74
CA PHE A 43 25.46 13.64 17.87
C PHE A 43 26.09 14.99 17.50
N GLN A 44 26.24 15.22 16.19
CA GLN A 44 26.66 16.48 15.57
C GLN A 44 25.52 17.03 14.72
N GLY A 45 25.13 18.27 14.96
CA GLY A 45 23.97 18.90 14.32
C GLY A 45 23.22 19.84 15.26
N ASP A 46 22.08 20.32 14.77
CA ASP A 46 21.29 21.28 15.49
C ASP A 46 20.44 20.67 16.59
N LYS A 47 20.47 21.31 17.76
CA LYS A 47 19.71 20.93 18.94
C LYS A 47 18.83 22.10 19.32
N ILE A 48 17.53 21.85 19.42
CA ILE A 48 16.56 22.86 19.88
C ILE A 48 15.86 22.31 21.11
N LYS A 49 15.97 23.05 22.22
CA LYS A 49 15.29 22.79 23.47
C LYS A 49 14.08 23.72 23.57
N TYR A 50 12.92 23.13 23.77
CA TYR A 50 11.68 23.85 23.99
C TYR A 50 11.18 23.68 25.42
N SER A 51 10.48 24.68 25.94
CA SER A 51 9.66 24.54 27.14
C SER A 51 8.48 23.60 26.87
N LEU A 52 7.74 23.25 27.93
CA LEU A 52 6.51 22.49 27.76
C LEU A 52 5.44 23.30 27.01
N GLU A 53 5.51 24.62 27.10
CA GLU A 53 4.72 25.61 26.35
C GLU A 53 5.23 25.80 24.92
N ARG A 54 6.25 25.04 24.51
CA ARG A 54 6.85 25.04 23.17
C ARG A 54 7.56 26.35 22.80
N GLU A 55 7.99 27.12 23.79
CA GLU A 55 8.87 28.26 23.61
C GLU A 55 10.32 27.77 23.45
N VAL A 56 11.10 28.36 22.54
CA VAL A 56 12.51 28.00 22.39
C VAL A 56 13.27 28.47 23.63
N ILE A 57 13.66 27.54 24.49
CA ILE A 57 14.52 27.81 25.64
C ILE A 57 15.97 27.99 25.19
N TRP A 58 16.41 27.14 24.25
CA TRP A 58 17.78 27.14 23.78
C TRP A 58 17.86 26.49 22.39
N THR A 59 18.73 26.99 21.53
CA THR A 59 18.97 26.43 20.20
C THR A 59 20.43 26.59 19.82
N THR A 60 20.98 25.65 19.05
CA THR A 60 22.28 25.81 18.37
C THR A 60 22.16 26.57 17.04
N ILE A 61 20.94 26.74 16.52
CA ILE A 61 20.69 27.42 15.25
C ILE A 61 20.87 28.94 15.42
N PRO A 62 21.68 29.62 14.58
CA PRO A 62 21.80 31.07 14.58
C PRO A 62 20.45 31.76 14.32
N VAL A 63 20.18 32.87 15.01
CA VAL A 63 18.85 33.50 15.21
C VAL A 63 18.16 34.04 13.94
N ASP A 64 18.74 33.88 12.74
CA ASP A 64 18.39 34.72 11.57
C ASP A 64 17.45 34.07 10.53
N THR A 65 16.87 32.88 10.79
CA THR A 65 16.07 32.16 9.76
C THR A 65 14.74 31.54 10.19
N ALA A 66 14.21 31.86 11.38
CA ALA A 66 12.94 31.27 11.84
C ALA A 66 11.71 31.84 11.07
N ARG A 67 11.38 31.25 9.92
CA ARG A 67 10.06 31.40 9.27
C ARG A 67 9.05 30.53 10.00
N GLY A 68 7.94 31.14 10.42
CA GLY A 68 6.90 30.46 11.19
C GLY A 68 6.07 29.46 10.40
N GLY A 69 5.65 28.38 11.05
CA GLY A 69 4.82 27.32 10.47
C GLY A 69 3.83 26.75 11.49
N TRP A 70 2.81 26.06 10.99
CA TRP A 70 1.91 25.26 11.83
C TRP A 70 2.57 23.90 12.09
N ILE A 71 2.63 23.51 13.36
CA ILE A 71 3.07 22.18 13.77
C ILE A 71 1.86 21.50 14.41
N GLU A 72 1.42 20.40 13.81
CA GLU A 72 0.45 19.48 14.41
C GLU A 72 1.21 18.31 15.04
N VAL A 73 0.96 18.08 16.33
CA VAL A 73 1.52 16.95 17.06
C VAL A 73 0.38 16.06 17.51
N CYS A 74 0.37 14.82 17.05
CA CYS A 74 -0.57 13.79 17.47
C CYS A 74 0.12 12.82 18.43
N THR A 75 -0.56 12.47 19.50
CA THR A 75 -0.19 11.39 20.42
C THR A 75 -1.22 10.28 20.32
N PHE A 76 -0.76 9.04 20.29
CA PHE A 76 -1.61 7.86 20.30
C PHE A 76 -1.42 7.16 21.64
N SER A 77 -2.51 6.93 22.35
CA SER A 77 -2.47 6.28 23.67
C SER A 77 -3.43 5.10 23.68
N SER A 78 -3.00 3.94 24.21
CA SER A 78 -3.91 2.83 24.47
C SER A 78 -4.65 3.10 25.79
N VAL A 79 -5.97 3.21 25.74
CA VAL A 79 -6.81 3.25 26.94
C VAL A 79 -7.43 1.87 27.16
N ALA A 80 -7.35 1.37 28.38
CA ALA A 80 -8.06 0.15 28.74
C ALA A 80 -9.56 0.42 28.67
N THR A 81 -10.30 -0.46 28.01
CA THR A 81 -11.76 -0.42 27.93
C THR A 81 -12.35 -1.62 28.67
N CYS A 82 -13.63 -1.52 28.97
CA CYS A 82 -14.36 -2.50 29.75
C CYS A 82 -15.81 -2.57 29.27
N ASP A 83 -16.41 -3.76 29.31
CA ASP A 83 -17.77 -4.04 28.82
C ASP A 83 -18.85 -3.97 29.91
N TYR A 84 -18.50 -3.46 31.09
CA TYR A 84 -19.42 -3.39 32.22
C TYR A 84 -20.55 -2.39 31.95
N GLY A 85 -21.81 -2.86 31.91
CA GLY A 85 -22.98 -1.99 31.76
C GLY A 85 -23.49 -1.81 30.34
N THR A 86 -23.49 -2.86 29.52
CA THR A 86 -24.11 -2.95 28.17
C THR A 86 -23.44 -2.14 27.05
N SER A 87 -22.37 -1.40 27.34
CA SER A 87 -21.58 -0.67 26.34
C SER A 87 -20.10 -0.67 26.68
N ILE A 88 -19.25 -0.70 25.65
CA ILE A 88 -17.79 -0.59 25.81
C ILE A 88 -17.46 0.87 26.14
N HIS A 89 -16.72 1.07 27.22
CA HIS A 89 -16.33 2.39 27.73
C HIS A 89 -14.91 2.34 28.32
N ASP A 90 -14.30 3.51 28.52
CA ASP A 90 -12.98 3.61 29.12
C ASP A 90 -13.03 3.10 30.58
N ARG A 91 -12.00 2.35 30.98
CA ARG A 91 -11.97 1.62 32.25
C ARG A 91 -11.93 2.59 33.44
N GLY A 92 -13.05 2.67 34.15
CA GLY A 92 -13.11 3.31 35.47
C GLY A 92 -12.67 2.39 36.63
N PRO A 93 -12.48 2.95 37.85
CA PRO A 93 -12.04 2.19 39.03
C PRO A 93 -12.96 1.05 39.46
N ARG A 94 -14.22 1.05 38.98
CA ARG A 94 -15.25 0.07 39.32
C ARG A 94 -15.47 -0.99 38.24
N CYS A 95 -14.62 -1.04 37.22
CA CYS A 95 -14.78 -2.01 36.14
C CYS A 95 -14.35 -3.42 36.55
N GLY A 96 -15.29 -4.36 36.52
CA GLY A 96 -15.11 -5.77 36.86
C GLY A 96 -15.41 -6.75 35.73
N GLY A 97 -15.37 -6.31 34.46
CA GLY A 97 -15.65 -7.12 33.28
C GLY A 97 -14.42 -7.51 32.45
N SER A 98 -14.64 -8.00 31.23
CA SER A 98 -13.56 -8.32 30.29
C SER A 98 -12.79 -7.06 29.90
N LEU A 99 -11.46 -7.14 29.91
CA LEU A 99 -10.59 -6.02 29.59
C LEU A 99 -10.29 -5.99 28.09
N GLY A 100 -10.59 -4.86 27.46
CA GLY A 100 -10.15 -4.53 26.11
C GLY A 100 -9.17 -3.34 26.14
N THR A 101 -8.65 -2.99 24.97
CA THR A 101 -7.86 -1.76 24.78
C THR A 101 -8.34 -1.04 23.53
N ARG A 102 -8.41 0.29 23.58
CA ARG A 102 -8.73 1.16 22.43
C ARG A 102 -7.62 2.18 22.25
N LEU A 103 -7.24 2.45 21.00
CA LEU A 103 -6.34 3.55 20.68
C LEU A 103 -7.11 4.87 20.65
N VAL A 104 -6.61 5.87 21.37
CA VAL A 104 -7.12 7.24 21.36
C VAL A 104 -6.05 8.13 20.73
N LYS A 105 -6.40 8.76 19.60
CA LYS A 105 -5.60 9.78 18.93
C LYS A 105 -5.95 11.14 19.51
N SER A 106 -4.97 11.81 20.08
CA SER A 106 -5.10 13.18 20.58
C SER A 106 -4.11 14.08 19.84
N CYS A 107 -4.63 14.94 18.98
CA CYS A 107 -3.83 15.89 18.20
C CYS A 107 -3.96 17.31 18.76
N SER A 108 -2.89 18.07 18.65
CA SER A 108 -2.88 19.50 18.94
C SER A 108 -2.03 20.23 17.91
N SER A 109 -2.58 21.27 17.31
CA SER A 109 -1.88 22.14 16.38
C SER A 109 -1.47 23.45 17.06
N ALA A 110 -0.29 23.95 16.74
CA ALA A 110 0.21 25.24 17.20
C ALA A 110 0.94 25.98 16.06
N TYR A 111 0.71 27.29 15.95
CA TYR A 111 1.41 28.15 15.01
C TYR A 111 2.63 28.76 15.68
N THR A 112 3.80 28.61 15.09
CA THR A 112 5.03 29.22 15.63
C THR A 112 5.36 30.49 14.83
N GLY A 113 4.70 31.61 15.13
CA GLY A 113 5.03 32.91 14.56
C GLY A 113 5.60 33.85 15.61
N SER A 114 6.77 34.44 15.39
CA SER A 114 7.36 35.42 16.29
C SER A 114 6.57 36.73 16.26
N GLY A 115 5.66 36.90 17.21
CA GLY A 115 5.03 38.20 17.50
C GLY A 115 5.99 39.08 18.30
N SER A 116 6.54 40.12 17.69
CA SER A 116 7.35 41.13 18.38
C SER A 116 6.45 42.05 19.22
N GLY A 117 6.15 41.65 20.46
CA GLY A 117 5.48 42.47 21.45
C GLY A 117 6.47 43.33 22.23
N TRP A 118 6.46 44.64 21.99
CA TRP A 118 7.22 45.61 22.77
C TRP A 118 6.54 45.79 24.13
N GLY A 119 7.23 45.38 25.20
CA GLY A 119 6.77 45.55 26.57
C GLY A 119 6.76 47.01 27.01
N ASN A 120 5.78 47.36 27.83
CA ASN A 120 5.86 48.53 28.70
C ASN A 120 5.48 48.06 30.11
N GLU A 121 6.47 48.01 31.00
CA GLU A 121 6.29 47.72 32.42
C GLU A 121 5.68 48.92 33.13
N GLY A 122 4.74 48.66 34.04
CA GLY A 122 4.39 49.63 35.09
C GLY A 122 3.01 49.41 35.70
N GLY A 123 2.99 49.03 36.99
CA GLY A 123 1.86 49.35 37.88
C GLY A 123 1.41 48.21 38.79
N ASP A 124 1.81 48.31 40.07
CA ASP A 124 1.17 47.72 41.25
C ASP A 124 -0.38 47.81 41.21
N ASP A 125 -1.08 46.80 41.72
CA ASP A 125 -1.96 47.01 42.88
C ASP A 125 -2.50 45.71 43.51
N THR A 126 -2.54 45.76 44.84
CA THR A 126 -3.03 44.77 45.82
C THR A 126 -4.55 44.58 45.82
N SER A 127 -5.06 43.38 46.19
CA SER A 127 -5.93 43.15 47.38
C SER A 127 -6.86 41.90 47.31
N ASN A 128 -6.87 41.15 48.43
CA ASN A 128 -7.93 40.34 49.08
C ASN A 128 -8.83 39.39 48.24
N GLY A 129 -9.08 38.12 48.61
CA GLY A 129 -8.83 37.36 49.84
C GLY A 129 -9.67 36.07 49.83
N GLY A 130 -9.29 35.07 50.64
CA GLY A 130 -10.10 33.86 50.86
C GLY A 130 -9.25 32.64 51.25
N GLY A 131 -8.96 32.50 52.54
CA GLY A 131 -8.12 31.45 53.06
C GLY A 131 -8.75 30.05 53.06
N TYR A 132 -7.96 29.07 52.67
CA TYR A 132 -8.00 27.72 53.23
C TYR A 132 -6.60 27.34 53.72
N ALA A 133 -6.59 26.62 54.84
CA ALA A 133 -5.44 26.32 55.66
C ALA A 133 -4.32 25.63 54.90
N SER A 134 -3.11 26.06 55.24
CA SER A 134 -1.82 25.47 54.87
C SER A 134 -1.83 23.96 54.90
N ASN A 135 -1.60 23.34 53.74
CA ASN A 135 -0.89 22.08 53.66
C ASN A 135 0.40 22.36 52.86
N ASN A 136 1.40 22.84 53.59
CA ASN A 136 2.75 23.02 53.08
C ASN A 136 3.33 21.64 52.80
N ASN A 137 3.33 21.22 51.52
CA ASN A 137 4.39 20.44 50.84
C ASN A 137 3.97 19.87 49.46
N CYS A 138 3.08 20.53 48.71
CA CYS A 138 2.91 20.27 47.28
C CYS A 138 2.87 21.62 46.57
N GLU A 139 4.01 22.11 46.10
CA GLU A 139 4.04 23.29 45.25
C GLU A 139 3.37 22.98 43.90
N GLU A 140 2.47 23.88 43.54
CA GLU A 140 1.48 23.86 42.48
C GLU A 140 2.02 23.48 41.09
N VAL A 141 1.58 22.33 40.55
CA VAL A 141 1.05 22.23 39.18
C VAL A 141 -0.07 21.18 39.18
N THR A 142 -1.31 21.60 39.36
CA THR A 142 -2.48 20.71 39.19
C THR A 142 -2.79 20.58 37.70
N GLY A 143 -2.18 19.59 37.06
CA GLY A 143 -2.58 19.16 35.72
C GLY A 143 -4.01 18.63 35.75
N THR A 144 -4.96 19.40 35.22
CA THR A 144 -6.33 18.94 35.03
C THR A 144 -6.37 18.04 33.80
N LEU A 145 -6.72 16.76 33.98
CA LEU A 145 -7.00 15.87 32.86
C LEU A 145 -8.24 16.37 32.11
N ILE A 146 -8.07 16.66 30.82
CA ILE A 146 -9.13 17.10 29.91
C ILE A 146 -9.50 15.94 28.98
N GLN A 147 -10.77 15.56 28.96
CA GLN A 147 -11.36 14.63 28.01
C GLN A 147 -12.47 15.38 27.26
N ASP A 148 -12.46 15.33 25.93
CA ASP A 148 -13.44 16.03 25.06
C ASP A 148 -13.64 17.52 25.40
N SER A 149 -12.54 18.23 25.71
CA SER A 149 -12.56 19.65 26.09
C SER A 149 -13.34 19.97 27.39
N GLN A 150 -13.52 19.00 28.29
CA GLN A 150 -14.06 19.23 29.64
C GLN A 150 -13.14 18.66 30.74
N PRO A 151 -12.96 19.36 31.88
CA PRO A 151 -12.29 18.82 33.07
C PRO A 151 -13.03 17.61 33.66
N ILE A 152 -12.32 16.52 33.94
CA ILE A 152 -12.92 15.38 34.66
C ILE A 152 -13.07 15.76 36.15
N SER A 153 -14.30 16.04 36.57
CA SER A 153 -14.62 16.28 37.98
C SER A 153 -14.57 14.99 38.81
N GLY A 154 -13.84 15.00 39.93
CA GLY A 154 -13.92 13.96 40.96
C GLY A 154 -12.75 12.98 41.06
N VAL A 155 -11.64 13.17 40.32
CA VAL A 155 -10.41 12.40 40.55
C VAL A 155 -9.55 13.15 41.58
N ASP A 156 -9.82 12.91 42.85
CA ASP A 156 -9.02 13.42 43.96
C ASP A 156 -7.68 12.65 44.00
N THR A 157 -6.67 13.19 43.32
CA THR A 157 -5.31 12.61 43.31
C THR A 157 -4.51 13.12 44.50
N GLY A 158 -4.97 12.77 45.70
CA GLY A 158 -4.16 12.91 46.90
C GLY A 158 -2.90 12.05 46.80
N CYS A 159 -1.74 12.69 46.55
CA CYS A 159 -0.38 12.16 46.76
C CYS A 159 -0.10 10.72 46.27
N ALA A 160 -0.66 10.32 45.12
CA ALA A 160 -0.27 9.07 44.47
C ALA A 160 0.75 9.37 43.38
N VAL A 161 2.00 8.95 43.60
CA VAL A 161 3.00 8.84 42.53
C VAL A 161 2.45 7.91 41.45
N ASN A 162 2.13 8.49 40.30
CA ASN A 162 1.86 7.83 39.04
C ASN A 162 3.15 7.18 38.52
N ASN A 163 3.56 6.09 39.17
CA ASN A 163 4.68 5.22 38.79
C ASN A 163 4.32 4.19 37.71
N VAL A 164 3.24 4.40 36.94
CA VAL A 164 2.80 3.45 35.89
C VAL A 164 2.42 4.15 34.57
N THR A 165 3.08 5.26 34.25
CA THR A 165 3.09 5.77 32.87
C THR A 165 4.51 5.69 32.35
N GLY A 166 4.95 4.46 32.08
CA GLY A 166 6.11 4.23 31.24
C GLY A 166 5.77 4.71 29.84
N VAL A 167 6.48 5.75 29.37
CA VAL A 167 6.52 6.09 27.95
C VAL A 167 7.30 4.97 27.27
N ILE A 168 6.60 4.05 26.61
CA ILE A 168 7.24 3.18 25.62
C ILE A 168 7.62 4.12 24.47
N ALA A 169 8.92 4.24 24.20
CA ALA A 169 9.36 4.78 22.94
C ALA A 169 8.86 3.82 21.85
N ILE A 170 7.82 4.22 21.11
CA ILE A 170 7.31 3.47 19.97
C ILE A 170 8.37 3.61 18.87
N GLY A 171 9.40 2.78 18.94
CA GLY A 171 10.47 2.63 17.95
C GLY A 171 10.19 1.51 16.95
N VAL A 172 9.03 0.87 17.02
CA VAL A 172 8.56 -0.14 16.08
C VAL A 172 7.06 0.11 15.96
N LEU A 173 6.50 0.10 14.75
CA LEU A 173 5.06 -0.15 14.60
C LEU A 173 4.83 -1.52 15.21
N ASP A 174 4.50 -1.56 16.50
CA ASP A 174 4.02 -2.78 17.12
C ASP A 174 2.83 -3.23 16.26
N CYS A 175 2.84 -4.51 15.90
CA CYS A 175 1.77 -5.24 15.23
C CYS A 175 0.39 -5.17 15.99
N ILE A 176 0.18 -4.21 16.89
CA ILE A 176 -0.97 -4.01 17.77
C ILE A 176 -2.27 -3.70 17.00
N SER A 177 -2.21 -3.22 15.74
CA SER A 177 -3.42 -3.03 14.91
C SER A 177 -4.01 -4.34 14.35
N LEU A 178 -3.37 -5.48 14.59
CA LEU A 178 -3.74 -6.78 14.03
C LEU A 178 -5.07 -7.33 14.50
N GLN A 179 -5.39 -7.15 15.78
CA GLN A 179 -6.65 -7.66 16.30
C GLN A 179 -7.83 -6.95 15.62
N GLN A 180 -7.67 -5.66 15.31
CA GLN A 180 -8.68 -4.90 14.59
C GLN A 180 -8.83 -5.34 13.13
N VAL A 181 -7.73 -5.66 12.42
CA VAL A 181 -7.78 -6.23 11.06
C VAL A 181 -8.50 -7.58 11.07
N ALA A 182 -8.13 -8.48 11.98
CA ALA A 182 -8.71 -9.81 12.09
C ALA A 182 -10.21 -9.77 12.41
N GLU A 183 -10.63 -8.90 13.33
CA GLU A 183 -12.03 -8.70 13.70
C GLU A 183 -12.84 -8.06 12.57
N THR A 184 -12.30 -7.00 11.93
CA THR A 184 -12.96 -6.29 10.82
C THR A 184 -13.19 -7.21 9.63
N LEU A 185 -12.19 -8.01 9.29
CA LEU A 185 -12.30 -8.96 8.18
C LEU A 185 -12.97 -10.28 8.58
N VAL A 186 -13.20 -10.55 9.87
CA VAL A 186 -13.70 -11.85 10.34
C VAL A 186 -12.80 -12.99 9.81
N LEU A 187 -11.49 -12.84 10.00
CA LEU A 187 -10.52 -13.83 9.53
C LEU A 187 -10.64 -15.12 10.35
N ASN A 188 -10.32 -16.25 9.70
CA ASN A 188 -10.19 -17.50 10.44
C ASN A 188 -8.97 -17.41 11.39
N PRO A 189 -8.93 -18.20 12.49
CA PRO A 189 -7.87 -18.11 13.49
C PRO A 189 -6.46 -18.36 12.95
N ILE A 190 -6.32 -19.19 11.91
CA ILE A 190 -5.02 -19.51 11.29
C ILE A 190 -4.47 -18.26 10.62
N LEU A 191 -5.30 -17.58 9.81
CA LEU A 191 -4.88 -16.37 9.11
C LEU A 191 -4.65 -15.21 10.09
N ALA A 192 -5.54 -15.04 11.07
CA ALA A 192 -5.37 -14.03 12.12
C ALA A 192 -4.07 -14.23 12.91
N SER A 193 -3.73 -15.48 13.28
CA SER A 193 -2.47 -15.80 13.98
C SER A 193 -1.26 -15.59 13.09
N CYS A 194 -1.37 -15.85 11.78
CA CYS A 194 -0.26 -15.67 10.87
C CYS A 194 0.09 -14.19 10.65
N LEU A 195 -0.90 -13.30 10.62
CA LEU A 195 -0.64 -11.86 10.54
C LEU A 195 0.06 -11.32 11.80
N GLN A 196 0.06 -12.07 12.92
CA GLN A 196 0.81 -11.75 14.15
C GLN A 196 2.30 -12.06 14.10
N ASP A 197 2.80 -12.58 12.99
CA ASP A 197 4.24 -12.74 12.78
C ASP A 197 4.94 -11.36 12.75
N PRO A 198 5.92 -11.09 13.63
CA PRO A 198 6.67 -9.83 13.62
C PRO A 198 7.33 -9.52 12.28
N ASN A 199 7.65 -10.54 11.47
CA ASN A 199 8.26 -10.36 10.16
C ASN A 199 7.29 -9.85 9.09
N LYS A 200 5.99 -9.75 9.40
CA LYS A 200 4.92 -9.29 8.48
C LYS A 200 4.32 -7.94 8.88
N CYS A 201 4.88 -7.28 9.91
CA CYS A 201 4.27 -6.06 10.46
C CYS A 201 4.18 -4.92 9.43
N ALA A 202 5.12 -4.83 8.49
CA ALA A 202 5.12 -3.76 7.47
C ALA A 202 3.93 -3.92 6.51
N GLU A 203 3.76 -5.12 5.95
CA GLU A 203 2.69 -5.47 5.00
C GLU A 203 1.32 -5.45 5.70
N VAL A 204 1.26 -5.89 6.95
CA VAL A 204 0.08 -5.77 7.80
C VAL A 204 -0.29 -4.31 8.04
N GLY A 205 0.69 -3.44 8.26
CA GLY A 205 0.47 -1.99 8.40
C GLY A 205 -0.19 -1.42 7.15
N GLN A 206 0.32 -1.77 5.97
CA GLN A 206 -0.28 -1.37 4.70
C GLN A 206 -1.71 -1.92 4.52
N LEU A 207 -1.97 -3.18 4.92
CA LEU A 207 -3.31 -3.76 4.91
C LEU A 207 -4.28 -2.99 5.82
N PHE A 208 -3.81 -2.56 6.99
CA PHE A 208 -4.59 -1.76 7.92
C PHE A 208 -4.92 -0.39 7.32
N ASP A 209 -3.91 0.32 6.80
CA ASP A 209 -4.10 1.63 6.16
C ASP A 209 -5.05 1.54 4.96
N PHE A 210 -4.92 0.48 4.16
CA PHE A 210 -5.83 0.18 3.07
C PHE A 210 -7.28 0.01 3.54
N LEU A 211 -7.50 -0.72 4.64
CA LEU A 211 -8.83 -0.94 5.21
C LEU A 211 -9.43 0.31 5.81
N GLU A 212 -8.64 1.16 6.45
CA GLU A 212 -9.11 2.47 6.93
C GLU A 212 -9.56 3.36 5.77
N ALA A 213 -8.81 3.36 4.66
CA ALA A 213 -9.16 4.11 3.46
C ALA A 213 -10.31 3.49 2.66
N ASN A 214 -10.47 2.16 2.69
CA ASN A 214 -11.41 1.39 1.87
C ASN A 214 -12.24 0.38 2.70
N PRO A 215 -13.04 0.83 3.69
CA PRO A 215 -13.69 -0.08 4.65
C PRO A 215 -14.69 -1.06 4.02
N SER A 216 -15.18 -0.77 2.80
CA SER A 216 -16.07 -1.67 2.06
C SER A 216 -15.35 -2.76 1.24
N GLU A 217 -14.04 -2.65 1.02
CA GLU A 217 -13.28 -3.58 0.15
C GLU A 217 -12.77 -4.82 0.89
N THR A 218 -13.63 -5.41 1.72
CA THR A 218 -13.28 -6.54 2.59
C THR A 218 -12.88 -7.82 1.84
N ALA A 219 -13.40 -8.04 0.63
CA ALA A 219 -13.04 -9.22 -0.18
C ALA A 219 -11.59 -9.17 -0.66
N PHE A 220 -11.14 -8.01 -1.15
CA PHE A 220 -9.74 -7.80 -1.52
C PHE A 220 -8.84 -7.86 -0.30
N ALA A 221 -9.20 -7.17 0.78
CA ALA A 221 -8.41 -7.18 2.02
C ALA A 221 -8.23 -8.59 2.61
N LYS A 222 -9.24 -9.47 2.49
CA LYS A 222 -9.12 -10.89 2.85
C LYS A 222 -8.11 -11.64 1.97
N ALA A 223 -8.16 -11.41 0.66
CA ALA A 223 -7.24 -12.03 -0.27
C ALA A 223 -5.80 -11.49 -0.07
N ALA A 224 -5.64 -10.20 0.21
CA ALA A 224 -4.37 -9.57 0.57
C ALA A 224 -3.81 -10.15 1.87
N ALA A 225 -4.64 -10.28 2.91
CA ALA A 225 -4.25 -10.94 4.17
C ALA A 225 -3.74 -12.37 3.92
N GLN A 226 -4.45 -13.12 3.07
CA GLN A 226 -4.03 -14.46 2.67
C GLN A 226 -2.69 -14.45 1.94
N ALA A 227 -2.51 -13.57 0.95
CA ALA A 227 -1.26 -13.44 0.21
C ALA A 227 -0.07 -13.11 1.12
N ILE A 228 -0.20 -12.11 2.00
CA ILE A 228 0.81 -11.75 3.01
C ILE A 228 1.18 -12.99 3.85
N CYS A 229 0.18 -13.78 4.24
CA CYS A 229 0.41 -14.95 5.04
C CYS A 229 1.13 -16.09 4.32
N GLU A 230 0.86 -16.24 3.04
CA GLU A 230 1.44 -17.26 2.16
C GLU A 230 2.79 -16.82 1.55
N GLY A 231 3.28 -15.61 1.88
CA GLY A 231 4.54 -15.06 1.39
C GLY A 231 4.45 -14.43 -0.01
N GLY A 232 3.24 -14.03 -0.43
CA GLY A 232 3.02 -13.26 -1.64
C GLY A 232 3.14 -11.75 -1.38
N GLU A 233 3.06 -10.98 -2.45
CA GLU A 233 3.14 -9.52 -2.41
C GLU A 233 1.78 -8.89 -2.74
N VAL A 234 1.52 -7.72 -2.16
CA VAL A 234 0.28 -6.98 -2.38
C VAL A 234 0.64 -5.55 -2.76
N ASP A 235 0.22 -5.14 -3.94
CA ASP A 235 0.23 -3.74 -4.34
C ASP A 235 -1.12 -3.14 -3.92
N PHE A 236 -1.14 -2.42 -2.80
CA PHE A 236 -2.36 -1.82 -2.25
C PHE A 236 -2.84 -0.59 -3.02
N GLU A 237 -1.93 0.13 -3.68
CA GLU A 237 -2.26 1.29 -4.51
C GLU A 237 -3.01 0.81 -5.75
N ASP A 238 -2.41 -0.17 -6.43
CA ASP A 238 -2.93 -0.76 -7.67
C ASP A 238 -3.99 -1.85 -7.42
N LYS A 239 -4.14 -2.28 -6.16
CA LYS A 239 -5.05 -3.36 -5.74
C LYS A 239 -4.80 -4.66 -6.50
N ILE A 240 -3.52 -5.02 -6.64
CA ILE A 240 -3.04 -6.23 -7.31
C ILE A 240 -2.43 -7.16 -6.27
N ILE A 241 -2.74 -8.46 -6.37
CA ILE A 241 -2.14 -9.50 -5.55
C ILE A 241 -1.21 -10.34 -6.41
N LYS A 242 0.06 -10.41 -6.01
CA LYS A 242 1.04 -11.37 -6.55
C LYS A 242 1.14 -12.52 -5.56
N ASP A 243 0.56 -13.66 -5.92
CA ASP A 243 0.63 -14.88 -5.11
C ASP A 243 2.08 -15.32 -4.90
N SER A 244 2.40 -16.00 -3.80
CA SER A 244 3.78 -16.44 -3.51
C SER A 244 4.35 -17.38 -4.55
N SER A 245 3.50 -18.06 -5.33
CA SER A 245 3.94 -18.86 -6.47
C SER A 245 4.41 -18.03 -7.67
N PHE A 246 4.05 -16.75 -7.74
CA PHE A 246 4.43 -15.81 -8.80
C PHE A 246 5.44 -14.77 -8.32
N ALA A 247 5.30 -14.25 -7.10
CA ALA A 247 6.22 -13.27 -6.52
C ALA A 247 7.66 -13.80 -6.52
N GLY A 248 8.61 -12.95 -6.93
CA GLY A 248 10.03 -13.29 -7.05
C GLY A 248 10.38 -14.27 -8.19
N THR A 249 9.44 -14.58 -9.09
CA THR A 249 9.73 -15.38 -10.29
C THR A 249 10.18 -14.50 -11.46
N LYS A 250 10.68 -15.12 -12.55
CA LYS A 250 10.94 -14.42 -13.81
C LYS A 250 9.70 -13.66 -14.31
N GLY A 251 8.51 -14.25 -14.15
CA GLY A 251 7.24 -13.60 -14.50
C GLY A 251 6.99 -12.30 -13.73
N ASP A 252 7.37 -12.27 -12.44
CA ASP A 252 7.27 -11.07 -11.62
C ASP A 252 8.23 -9.98 -12.08
N CYS A 253 9.48 -10.34 -12.39
CA CYS A 253 10.43 -9.39 -13.00
C CYS A 253 9.86 -8.76 -14.27
N VAL A 254 9.35 -9.58 -15.20
CA VAL A 254 8.79 -9.07 -16.47
C VAL A 254 7.55 -8.21 -16.24
N TYR A 255 6.72 -8.57 -15.26
CA TYR A 255 5.58 -7.75 -14.85
C TYR A 255 6.02 -6.35 -14.37
N GLU A 256 7.03 -6.27 -13.49
CA GLU A 256 7.57 -4.98 -13.02
C GLU A 256 8.26 -4.19 -14.14
N LEU A 257 8.96 -4.87 -15.04
CA LEU A 257 9.54 -4.27 -16.25
C LEU A 257 8.45 -3.63 -17.12
N LEU A 258 7.34 -4.33 -17.35
CA LEU A 258 6.19 -3.81 -18.10
C LEU A 258 5.54 -2.61 -17.40
N LYS A 259 5.48 -2.58 -16.06
CA LYS A 259 4.95 -1.43 -15.29
C LYS A 259 5.83 -0.19 -15.43
N THR A 260 7.15 -0.37 -15.34
CA THR A 260 8.12 0.72 -15.32
C THR A 260 8.42 1.28 -16.71
N THR A 261 8.36 0.43 -17.74
CA THR A 261 8.50 0.85 -19.14
C THR A 261 7.36 1.78 -19.54
N ASN A 262 7.58 2.71 -20.47
CA ASN A 262 6.52 3.58 -21.00
C ASN A 262 5.56 2.86 -21.96
N ASN A 263 5.22 1.61 -21.64
CA ASN A 263 4.36 0.73 -22.40
C ASN A 263 2.90 1.13 -22.22
N ASN A 264 2.40 1.97 -23.12
CA ASN A 264 1.05 2.53 -23.02
C ASN A 264 -0.04 1.45 -23.04
N LEU A 265 0.16 0.34 -23.77
CA LEU A 265 -0.84 -0.73 -23.81
C LEU A 265 -0.98 -1.42 -22.45
N PHE A 266 0.14 -1.86 -21.87
CA PHE A 266 0.12 -2.53 -20.58
C PHE A 266 -0.37 -1.59 -19.47
N LYS A 267 0.06 -0.32 -19.50
CA LYS A 267 -0.50 0.70 -18.61
C LYS A 267 -2.00 0.84 -18.78
N ASN A 268 -2.54 0.95 -19.99
CA ASN A 268 -3.99 1.05 -20.19
C ASN A 268 -4.75 -0.18 -19.68
N VAL A 269 -4.19 -1.38 -19.88
CA VAL A 269 -4.76 -2.64 -19.38
C VAL A 269 -4.74 -2.67 -17.85
N LEU A 270 -3.60 -2.34 -17.23
CA LEU A 270 -3.45 -2.32 -15.77
C LEU A 270 -4.19 -1.17 -15.10
N GLU A 271 -4.13 0.06 -15.61
CA GLU A 271 -4.84 1.25 -15.10
C GLU A 271 -6.32 0.97 -14.82
N THR A 272 -6.90 0.06 -15.60
CA THR A 272 -8.28 -0.34 -15.45
C THR A 272 -8.56 -1.19 -14.21
N PHE A 273 -7.53 -1.81 -13.65
CA PHE A 273 -7.49 -2.46 -12.35
C PHE A 273 -6.87 -1.58 -11.26
N THR A 274 -6.05 -0.57 -11.62
CA THR A 274 -5.13 0.08 -10.68
C THR A 274 -5.44 1.51 -10.21
N ASN A 275 -6.57 2.12 -10.56
CA ASN A 275 -6.85 3.52 -10.14
C ASN A 275 -7.95 3.69 -9.08
N GLY A 276 -7.99 2.81 -8.06
CA GLY A 276 -8.89 2.90 -6.89
C GLY A 276 -10.39 2.71 -7.15
N THR A 277 -10.86 3.03 -8.35
CA THR A 277 -12.25 2.99 -8.85
C THR A 277 -12.59 1.68 -9.57
N ALA A 278 -11.59 0.83 -9.81
CA ALA A 278 -11.77 -0.47 -10.43
C ALA A 278 -12.65 -1.36 -9.53
N LYS A 279 -13.83 -1.73 -10.05
CA LYS A 279 -14.77 -2.64 -9.36
C LYS A 279 -14.19 -4.04 -9.17
N TYR A 280 -13.32 -4.46 -10.08
CA TYR A 280 -12.68 -5.77 -10.10
C TYR A 280 -11.20 -5.60 -9.77
N LYS A 281 -10.65 -6.55 -9.02
CA LYS A 281 -9.23 -6.56 -8.63
C LYS A 281 -8.50 -7.67 -9.37
N LEU A 282 -7.17 -7.64 -9.40
CA LEU A 282 -6.36 -8.60 -10.16
C LEU A 282 -5.51 -9.46 -9.22
N LYS A 283 -5.45 -10.77 -9.49
CA LYS A 283 -4.54 -11.71 -8.84
C LYS A 283 -3.70 -12.44 -9.89
N LEU A 284 -2.38 -12.45 -9.71
CA LEU A 284 -1.40 -13.17 -10.52
C LEU A 284 -0.86 -14.35 -9.72
N PHE A 285 -0.80 -15.54 -10.32
CA PHE A 285 -0.27 -16.74 -9.65
C PHE A 285 0.19 -17.81 -10.64
N VAL A 286 0.97 -18.78 -10.16
CA VAL A 286 1.46 -19.92 -10.95
C VAL A 286 0.75 -21.20 -10.51
N GLY A 287 0.31 -22.02 -11.46
CA GLY A 287 -0.32 -23.29 -11.13
C GLY A 287 -0.74 -24.12 -12.33
N GLY A 288 -1.37 -25.27 -12.06
CA GLY A 288 -1.90 -26.14 -13.11
C GLY A 288 -3.04 -25.45 -13.87
N LEU A 289 -2.97 -25.46 -15.20
CA LEU A 289 -4.03 -24.96 -16.07
C LEU A 289 -5.06 -26.06 -16.37
N GLN A 290 -6.30 -25.68 -16.70
CA GLN A 290 -7.34 -26.66 -17.07
C GLN A 290 -6.99 -27.42 -18.36
N ASN A 291 -6.26 -26.77 -19.28
CA ASN A 291 -5.63 -27.38 -20.44
C ASN A 291 -4.11 -27.22 -20.31
N ASN A 292 -3.39 -28.35 -20.28
CA ASN A 292 -1.95 -28.40 -20.08
C ASN A 292 -1.10 -27.92 -21.27
N THR A 293 -1.74 -27.48 -22.35
CA THR A 293 -1.08 -26.93 -23.55
C THR A 293 -1.00 -25.42 -23.55
N ASN A 294 -1.74 -24.74 -22.67
CA ASN A 294 -1.74 -23.29 -22.61
C ASN A 294 -0.59 -22.80 -21.73
N GLU A 295 -0.13 -21.59 -21.98
CA GLU A 295 0.92 -20.95 -21.18
C GLU A 295 0.32 -20.23 -19.97
N ALA A 296 -0.85 -19.64 -20.15
CA ALA A 296 -1.60 -18.98 -19.09
C ALA A 296 -3.12 -19.09 -19.31
N GLN A 297 -3.88 -18.60 -18.33
CA GLN A 297 -5.33 -18.54 -18.39
C GLN A 297 -5.89 -17.44 -17.49
N THR A 298 -6.79 -16.64 -18.04
CA THR A 298 -7.58 -15.66 -17.27
C THR A 298 -8.96 -16.16 -16.87
N THR A 299 -9.25 -16.13 -15.58
CA THR A 299 -10.53 -16.53 -14.98
C THR A 299 -11.13 -15.42 -14.11
N PHE A 300 -12.41 -15.58 -13.73
CA PHE A 300 -13.05 -14.69 -12.76
C PHE A 300 -13.54 -15.50 -11.57
N ASN A 301 -13.08 -15.13 -10.39
CA ASN A 301 -13.49 -15.77 -9.15
C ASN A 301 -14.70 -15.04 -8.57
N GLN A 302 -15.87 -15.67 -8.70
CA GLN A 302 -17.14 -15.09 -8.23
C GLN A 302 -17.21 -14.92 -6.71
N VAL A 303 -16.41 -15.70 -5.94
CA VAL A 303 -16.40 -15.64 -4.48
C VAL A 303 -15.62 -14.43 -4.00
N THR A 304 -14.47 -14.16 -4.61
CA THR A 304 -13.59 -13.06 -4.21
C THR A 304 -13.85 -11.78 -5.00
N GLY A 305 -14.52 -11.87 -6.15
CA GLY A 305 -14.72 -10.74 -7.06
C GLY A 305 -13.47 -10.35 -7.84
N MET A 306 -12.48 -11.25 -7.93
CA MET A 306 -11.18 -10.97 -8.57
C MET A 306 -11.08 -11.58 -9.96
N MET A 307 -10.43 -10.85 -10.87
CA MET A 307 -9.84 -11.41 -12.07
C MET A 307 -8.55 -12.15 -11.68
N GLU A 308 -8.40 -13.37 -12.19
CA GLU A 308 -7.33 -14.28 -11.82
C GLU A 308 -6.57 -14.67 -13.09
N ILE A 309 -5.32 -14.24 -13.20
CA ILE A 309 -4.41 -14.68 -14.26
C ILE A 309 -3.51 -15.76 -13.68
N ARG A 310 -3.61 -16.96 -14.24
CA ARG A 310 -2.82 -18.12 -13.84
C ARG A 310 -1.80 -18.43 -14.93
N PHE A 311 -0.53 -18.48 -14.55
CA PHE A 311 0.56 -18.92 -15.43
C PHE A 311 0.90 -20.38 -15.19
N SER A 312 1.24 -21.10 -16.25
CA SER A 312 1.89 -22.40 -16.15
C SER A 312 3.34 -22.22 -15.69
N VAL A 313 3.90 -23.25 -15.06
CA VAL A 313 5.33 -23.23 -14.67
C VAL A 313 6.23 -23.07 -15.90
N SER A 314 5.88 -23.69 -17.03
CA SER A 314 6.65 -23.61 -18.27
C SER A 314 6.65 -22.21 -18.90
N ALA A 315 5.54 -21.47 -18.80
CA ALA A 315 5.48 -20.11 -19.32
C ALA A 315 6.56 -19.22 -18.69
N LEU A 316 6.81 -19.37 -17.39
CA LEU A 316 7.81 -18.57 -16.69
C LEU A 316 9.27 -19.00 -16.96
N THR A 317 9.48 -20.03 -17.79
CA THR A 317 10.82 -20.44 -18.25
C THR A 317 11.19 -19.89 -19.62
N GLN A 318 10.27 -19.19 -20.28
CA GLN A 318 10.47 -18.58 -21.59
C GLN A 318 11.34 -17.31 -21.51
N SER A 319 11.67 -16.71 -22.65
CA SER A 319 12.36 -15.42 -22.72
C SER A 319 11.54 -14.29 -22.09
N THR A 320 12.20 -13.17 -21.76
CA THR A 320 11.52 -11.97 -21.27
C THR A 320 10.42 -11.49 -22.22
N LEU A 321 10.68 -11.51 -23.54
CA LEU A 321 9.73 -11.03 -24.55
C LEU A 321 8.51 -11.95 -24.71
N GLU A 322 8.70 -13.27 -24.63
CA GLU A 322 7.60 -14.25 -24.63
C GLU A 322 6.72 -14.06 -23.38
N ILE A 323 7.32 -14.02 -22.19
CA ILE A 323 6.58 -13.79 -20.93
C ILE A 323 5.81 -12.47 -20.97
N ALA A 324 6.41 -11.41 -21.52
CA ALA A 324 5.75 -10.12 -21.67
C ALA A 324 4.52 -10.21 -22.59
N GLY A 325 4.66 -10.92 -23.72
CA GLY A 325 3.55 -11.23 -24.62
C GLY A 325 2.41 -11.95 -23.89
N THR A 326 2.71 -13.00 -23.12
CA THR A 326 1.73 -13.75 -22.34
C THR A 326 1.03 -12.88 -21.29
N ILE A 327 1.79 -12.07 -20.53
CA ILE A 327 1.23 -11.18 -19.50
C ILE A 327 0.26 -10.16 -20.13
N ILE A 328 0.64 -9.53 -21.25
CA ILE A 328 -0.22 -8.56 -21.94
C ILE A 328 -1.46 -9.25 -22.51
N HIS A 329 -1.30 -10.41 -23.14
CA HIS A 329 -2.39 -11.21 -23.71
C HIS A 329 -3.45 -11.51 -22.65
N GLU A 330 -3.05 -12.06 -21.50
CA GLU A 330 -3.96 -12.38 -20.42
C GLU A 330 -4.53 -11.13 -19.73
N GLY A 331 -3.75 -10.05 -19.63
CA GLY A 331 -4.23 -8.76 -19.17
C GLY A 331 -5.39 -8.24 -20.02
N ILE A 332 -5.29 -8.35 -21.35
CA ILE A 332 -6.39 -7.98 -22.27
C ILE A 332 -7.61 -8.89 -22.05
N HIS A 333 -7.42 -10.20 -21.84
CA HIS A 333 -8.54 -11.07 -21.46
C HIS A 333 -9.24 -10.62 -20.18
N ALA A 334 -8.47 -10.22 -19.15
CA ALA A 334 -9.01 -9.72 -17.90
C ALA A 334 -9.84 -8.46 -18.14
N GLU A 335 -9.33 -7.55 -18.98
CA GLU A 335 -9.96 -6.28 -19.29
C GLU A 335 -11.25 -6.45 -20.11
N LEU A 336 -11.23 -7.26 -21.16
CA LEU A 336 -12.43 -7.55 -21.96
C LEU A 336 -13.51 -8.23 -21.11
N LYS A 337 -13.13 -9.15 -20.22
CA LYS A 337 -14.07 -9.78 -19.30
C LYS A 337 -14.69 -8.76 -18.34
N ARG A 338 -13.88 -7.84 -17.81
CA ARG A 338 -14.35 -6.71 -16.97
C ARG A 338 -15.35 -5.83 -17.72
N ILE A 339 -15.03 -5.44 -18.95
CA ILE A 339 -15.91 -4.64 -19.83
C ILE A 339 -17.26 -5.33 -19.99
N ILE A 340 -17.28 -6.62 -20.36
CA ILE A 340 -18.51 -7.39 -20.57
C ILE A 340 -19.33 -7.46 -19.28
N MET A 341 -18.70 -7.82 -18.17
CA MET A 341 -19.39 -8.00 -16.89
C MET A 341 -19.92 -6.69 -16.28
N ASN A 342 -19.30 -5.56 -16.61
CA ASN A 342 -19.71 -4.25 -16.11
C ASN A 342 -20.53 -3.44 -17.11
N GLY A 343 -20.86 -4.00 -18.28
CA GLY A 343 -21.62 -3.32 -19.32
C GLY A 343 -20.88 -2.10 -19.90
N ASN A 344 -19.57 -2.24 -20.14
CA ASN A 344 -18.66 -1.20 -20.64
C ASN A 344 -18.52 0.03 -19.72
N ASN A 345 -18.87 -0.07 -18.44
CA ASN A 345 -18.66 0.99 -17.46
C ASN A 345 -17.30 0.85 -16.78
N GLY A 346 -16.76 1.95 -16.26
CA GLY A 346 -15.52 1.99 -15.47
C GLY A 346 -14.38 2.71 -16.19
N PRO A 347 -13.13 2.52 -15.73
CA PRO A 347 -11.98 3.10 -16.41
C PRO A 347 -11.87 2.55 -17.84
N ASN A 348 -11.39 3.41 -18.75
CA ASN A 348 -11.09 3.09 -20.14
C ASN A 348 -12.18 2.29 -20.89
N PRO A 349 -13.43 2.79 -20.94
CA PRO A 349 -14.49 2.10 -21.67
C PRO A 349 -14.15 2.01 -23.16
N LEU A 350 -14.56 0.91 -23.80
CA LEU A 350 -14.48 0.80 -25.25
C LEU A 350 -15.37 1.86 -25.90
N SER A 351 -14.97 2.33 -27.09
CA SER A 351 -15.90 3.10 -27.93
C SER A 351 -17.17 2.27 -28.18
N GLN A 352 -18.32 2.93 -28.35
CA GLN A 352 -19.59 2.22 -28.53
C GLN A 352 -19.52 1.21 -29.68
N SER A 353 -18.90 1.58 -30.80
CA SER A 353 -18.71 0.67 -31.94
C SER A 353 -17.86 -0.55 -31.62
N HIS A 354 -16.81 -0.39 -30.83
CA HIS A 354 -15.96 -1.51 -30.41
C HIS A 354 -16.67 -2.41 -29.40
N TYR A 355 -17.46 -1.84 -28.48
CA TYR A 355 -18.26 -2.60 -27.54
C TYR A 355 -19.37 -3.39 -28.25
N ASP A 356 -20.10 -2.75 -29.18
CA ASP A 356 -21.12 -3.40 -30.01
C ASP A 356 -20.51 -4.53 -30.83
N TYR A 357 -19.30 -4.33 -31.37
CA TYR A 357 -18.56 -5.39 -32.07
C TYR A 357 -18.26 -6.58 -31.14
N LEU A 358 -17.72 -6.34 -29.94
CA LEU A 358 -17.47 -7.39 -28.95
C LEU A 358 -18.75 -8.16 -28.58
N LEU A 359 -19.86 -7.46 -28.35
CA LEU A 359 -21.16 -8.09 -28.07
C LEU A 359 -21.66 -8.91 -29.26
N SER A 360 -21.48 -8.44 -30.49
CA SER A 360 -21.86 -9.20 -31.68
C SER A 360 -21.05 -10.49 -31.84
N LEU A 361 -19.76 -10.48 -31.47
CA LEU A 361 -18.92 -11.68 -31.46
C LEU A 361 -19.40 -12.67 -30.39
N LEU A 362 -19.75 -12.19 -29.20
CA LEU A 362 -20.31 -13.03 -28.14
C LEU A 362 -21.61 -13.69 -28.62
N GLU A 363 -22.56 -12.91 -29.12
CA GLU A 363 -23.83 -13.42 -29.65
C GLU A 363 -23.61 -14.44 -30.78
N PHE A 364 -22.66 -14.19 -31.68
CA PHE A 364 -22.32 -15.12 -32.75
C PHE A 364 -21.84 -16.47 -32.19
N TYR A 365 -20.89 -16.47 -31.25
CA TYR A 365 -20.37 -17.71 -30.66
C TYR A 365 -21.33 -18.38 -29.68
N GLU A 366 -22.27 -17.65 -29.08
CA GLU A 366 -23.34 -18.23 -28.25
C GLU A 366 -24.31 -19.05 -29.11
N ASN A 367 -24.62 -18.54 -30.31
CA ASN A 367 -25.56 -19.17 -31.22
C ASN A 367 -24.96 -20.30 -32.08
N ASN A 368 -23.62 -20.35 -32.23
CA ASN A 368 -22.94 -21.27 -33.16
C ASN A 368 -21.93 -22.22 -32.47
N GLY A 369 -21.73 -22.13 -31.16
CA GLY A 369 -20.66 -22.83 -30.45
C GLY A 369 -21.08 -23.58 -29.18
N SER A 370 -20.11 -24.25 -28.56
CA SER A 370 -20.25 -24.72 -27.18
C SER A 370 -20.14 -23.53 -26.24
N SER A 371 -21.07 -23.39 -25.29
CA SER A 371 -21.07 -22.31 -24.30
C SER A 371 -19.78 -22.25 -23.46
N LEU A 372 -19.02 -23.35 -23.39
CA LEU A 372 -17.76 -23.42 -22.65
C LEU A 372 -16.64 -22.56 -23.26
N PHE A 373 -16.69 -22.27 -24.56
CA PHE A 373 -15.63 -21.54 -25.28
C PHE A 373 -16.09 -20.22 -25.90
N THR A 374 -17.36 -19.85 -25.74
CA THR A 374 -17.93 -18.64 -26.34
C THR A 374 -17.11 -17.39 -26.02
N LEU A 375 -16.89 -17.11 -24.73
CA LEU A 375 -16.17 -15.92 -24.31
C LEU A 375 -14.72 -15.94 -24.83
N ASN A 376 -14.08 -17.11 -24.79
CA ASN A 376 -12.71 -17.28 -25.25
C ASN A 376 -12.60 -16.97 -26.75
N ASN A 377 -13.42 -17.62 -27.58
CA ASN A 377 -13.37 -17.43 -29.03
C ASN A 377 -13.73 -16.00 -29.44
N ALA A 378 -14.74 -15.39 -28.79
CA ALA A 378 -15.13 -14.01 -29.05
C ALA A 378 -14.00 -13.03 -28.70
N THR A 379 -13.37 -13.20 -27.54
CA THR A 379 -12.27 -12.32 -27.10
C THR A 379 -11.00 -12.55 -27.93
N HIS A 380 -10.66 -13.78 -28.29
CA HIS A 380 -9.54 -14.07 -29.20
C HIS A 380 -9.76 -13.37 -30.56
N LEU A 381 -10.94 -13.52 -31.18
CA LEU A 381 -11.21 -12.87 -32.47
C LEU A 381 -11.20 -11.33 -32.36
N TYR A 382 -11.70 -10.79 -31.25
CA TYR A 382 -11.61 -9.36 -30.97
C TYR A 382 -10.15 -8.88 -30.84
N MET A 383 -9.31 -9.64 -30.13
CA MET A 383 -7.88 -9.35 -29.98
C MET A 383 -7.13 -9.44 -31.30
N VAL A 384 -7.43 -10.44 -32.16
CA VAL A 384 -6.82 -10.54 -33.49
C VAL A 384 -7.09 -9.27 -34.31
N ASN A 385 -8.33 -8.75 -34.28
CA ASN A 385 -8.71 -7.60 -35.09
C ASN A 385 -8.15 -6.26 -34.57
N LEU A 386 -7.94 -6.13 -33.25
CA LEU A 386 -7.72 -4.81 -32.64
C LEU A 386 -6.47 -4.70 -31.75
N HIS A 387 -5.89 -5.83 -31.33
CA HIS A 387 -4.82 -5.85 -30.32
C HIS A 387 -3.51 -6.49 -30.78
N LEU A 388 -3.46 -7.19 -31.92
CA LEU A 388 -2.19 -7.80 -32.36
C LEU A 388 -1.06 -6.80 -32.55
N GLN A 389 -1.28 -5.76 -33.35
CA GLN A 389 -0.27 -4.74 -33.56
C GLN A 389 0.08 -4.02 -32.24
N PRO A 390 -0.88 -3.57 -31.42
CA PRO A 390 -0.58 -3.02 -30.10
C PRO A 390 0.25 -3.94 -29.20
N ILE A 391 -0.04 -5.25 -29.16
CA ILE A 391 0.74 -6.21 -28.35
C ILE A 391 2.16 -6.32 -28.90
N ALA A 392 2.32 -6.44 -30.23
CA ALA A 392 3.64 -6.54 -30.85
C ALA A 392 4.47 -5.26 -30.63
N GLU A 393 3.86 -4.08 -30.72
CA GLU A 393 4.50 -2.79 -30.41
C GLU A 393 4.89 -2.70 -28.94
N ALA A 394 4.03 -3.16 -28.04
CA ALA A 394 4.28 -3.19 -26.61
C ALA A 394 5.48 -4.09 -26.25
N VAL A 395 5.52 -5.32 -26.77
CA VAL A 395 6.65 -6.24 -26.54
C VAL A 395 7.93 -5.70 -27.18
N ARG A 396 7.83 -5.20 -28.42
CA ARG A 396 8.96 -4.58 -29.13
C ARG A 396 9.59 -3.41 -28.39
N SER A 397 8.80 -2.64 -27.65
CA SER A 397 9.30 -1.51 -26.86
C SER A 397 10.19 -1.92 -25.68
N LEU A 398 10.12 -3.19 -25.23
CA LEU A 398 11.04 -3.73 -24.22
C LEU A 398 12.43 -3.97 -24.81
N ASP A 399 12.49 -4.23 -26.11
CA ASP A 399 13.69 -4.51 -26.88
C ASP A 399 14.16 -3.27 -27.68
N ASP A 400 13.93 -2.07 -27.11
CA ASP A 400 14.33 -0.77 -27.68
C ASP A 400 14.00 -0.58 -29.18
N ASP A 401 12.90 -1.18 -29.64
CA ASP A 401 12.48 -1.13 -31.05
C ASP A 401 13.51 -1.67 -32.05
N LEU A 402 14.45 -2.54 -31.63
CA LEU A 402 15.64 -2.95 -32.38
C LEU A 402 15.34 -3.54 -33.77
N TYR A 403 14.32 -4.41 -33.87
CA TYR A 403 13.92 -5.04 -35.12
C TYR A 403 12.59 -4.47 -35.67
N PRO A 404 12.28 -4.67 -36.96
CA PRO A 404 10.96 -4.32 -37.51
C PRO A 404 9.81 -5.05 -36.81
N LEU A 405 8.64 -4.41 -36.68
CA LEU A 405 7.45 -4.94 -35.99
C LEU A 405 7.08 -6.39 -36.36
N SER A 406 7.29 -6.80 -37.61
CA SER A 406 7.04 -8.17 -38.10
C SER A 406 7.79 -9.26 -37.32
N HIS A 407 8.90 -8.92 -36.64
CA HIS A 407 9.67 -9.85 -35.81
C HIS A 407 9.00 -10.12 -34.45
N TYR A 408 8.10 -9.24 -34.01
CA TYR A 408 7.39 -9.36 -32.73
C TYR A 408 5.92 -9.76 -32.93
N MET A 409 5.42 -9.78 -34.17
CA MET A 409 4.04 -10.17 -34.48
C MET A 409 3.70 -11.59 -34.04
N TRP A 410 4.66 -12.51 -34.01
CA TRP A 410 4.43 -13.85 -33.49
C TRP A 410 4.10 -13.85 -32.00
N LEU A 411 4.82 -13.06 -31.20
CA LEU A 411 4.59 -12.93 -29.75
C LEU A 411 3.21 -12.36 -29.44
N ALA A 412 2.65 -11.55 -30.34
CA ALA A 412 1.27 -11.08 -30.25
C ALA A 412 0.24 -12.12 -30.70
N LEU A 413 0.61 -12.96 -31.67
CA LEU A 413 -0.28 -13.94 -32.31
C LEU A 413 -0.36 -15.27 -31.55
N GLU A 414 0.59 -15.55 -30.67
CA GLU A 414 0.62 -16.76 -29.85
C GLU A 414 -0.70 -16.97 -29.09
N GLY A 415 -1.32 -18.14 -29.28
CA GLY A 415 -2.65 -18.47 -28.76
C GLY A 415 -3.83 -17.89 -29.54
N LEU A 416 -3.59 -17.04 -30.54
CA LEU A 416 -4.59 -16.40 -31.40
C LEU A 416 -4.58 -16.93 -32.85
N GLU A 417 -3.66 -17.81 -33.22
CA GLU A 417 -3.44 -18.31 -34.58
C GLU A 417 -4.71 -18.96 -35.15
N THR A 418 -5.39 -19.75 -34.32
CA THR A 418 -6.64 -20.41 -34.73
C THR A 418 -7.73 -19.38 -35.03
N ALA A 419 -7.86 -18.33 -34.21
CA ALA A 419 -8.84 -17.28 -34.44
C ALA A 419 -8.49 -16.44 -35.68
N ALA A 420 -7.20 -16.15 -35.90
CA ALA A 420 -6.72 -15.43 -37.08
C ALA A 420 -6.99 -16.19 -38.38
N ASN A 421 -6.78 -17.50 -38.38
CA ASN A 421 -7.05 -18.38 -39.52
C ASN A 421 -8.54 -18.62 -39.77
N GLN A 422 -9.36 -18.63 -38.72
CA GLN A 422 -10.81 -18.85 -38.81
C GLN A 422 -11.61 -17.59 -39.10
N ALA A 423 -10.99 -16.41 -39.02
CA ALA A 423 -11.61 -15.17 -39.47
C ALA A 423 -12.04 -15.28 -40.95
N ASN A 424 -13.08 -14.54 -41.35
CA ASN A 424 -13.57 -14.57 -42.73
C ASN A 424 -13.66 -13.15 -43.33
N PRO A 425 -12.72 -12.77 -44.22
CA PRO A 425 -11.57 -13.56 -44.66
C PRO A 425 -10.53 -13.75 -43.54
N PRO A 426 -9.63 -14.75 -43.65
CA PRO A 426 -8.51 -14.91 -42.71
C PRO A 426 -7.72 -13.62 -42.61
N ILE A 427 -7.30 -13.26 -41.38
CA ILE A 427 -6.61 -11.99 -41.14
C ILE A 427 -5.16 -12.05 -41.64
N PHE A 428 -4.55 -13.23 -41.55
CA PHE A 428 -3.27 -13.54 -42.19
C PHE A 428 -3.41 -14.81 -43.00
N THR A 429 -2.56 -14.93 -44.02
CA THR A 429 -2.34 -16.18 -44.73
C THR A 429 -1.43 -17.11 -43.92
N ASP A 430 -1.53 -18.42 -44.14
CA ASP A 430 -0.62 -19.40 -43.52
C ASP A 430 0.86 -19.06 -43.77
N ALA A 431 1.17 -18.47 -44.93
CA ALA A 431 2.52 -18.05 -45.29
C ALA A 431 3.02 -16.86 -44.45
N GLU A 432 2.13 -15.90 -44.13
CA GLU A 432 2.47 -14.78 -43.24
C GLU A 432 2.67 -15.25 -41.80
N ILE A 433 1.81 -16.13 -41.29
CA ILE A 433 1.96 -16.72 -39.95
C ILE A 433 3.28 -17.48 -39.85
N ALA A 434 3.60 -18.34 -40.82
CA ALA A 434 4.87 -19.04 -40.87
C ALA A 434 6.07 -18.07 -40.97
N SER A 435 5.91 -16.94 -41.66
CA SER A 435 6.93 -15.90 -41.70
C SER A 435 7.14 -15.26 -40.34
N PHE A 436 6.08 -14.88 -39.61
CA PHE A 436 6.21 -14.30 -38.27
C PHE A 436 6.88 -15.28 -37.31
N GLN A 437 6.47 -16.55 -37.34
CA GLN A 437 7.07 -17.61 -36.53
C GLN A 437 8.56 -17.81 -36.84
N SER A 438 8.98 -17.63 -38.09
CA SER A 438 10.40 -17.70 -38.43
C SER A 438 11.17 -16.47 -37.94
N LEU A 439 10.59 -15.28 -38.06
CA LEU A 439 11.26 -14.00 -37.76
C LEU A 439 11.45 -13.77 -36.26
N VAL A 440 10.55 -14.29 -35.42
CA VAL A 440 10.63 -14.11 -33.96
C VAL A 440 11.90 -14.68 -33.34
N ASN A 441 12.52 -15.67 -33.96
CA ASN A 441 13.78 -16.24 -33.46
C ASN A 441 14.94 -15.24 -33.51
N ILE A 442 14.83 -14.15 -34.26
CA ILE A 442 15.87 -13.12 -34.33
C ILE A 442 15.94 -12.35 -33.00
N PRO A 443 14.90 -11.63 -32.55
CA PRO A 443 14.93 -10.93 -31.26
C PRO A 443 15.02 -11.89 -30.05
N LEU A 444 14.60 -13.15 -30.19
CA LEU A 444 14.71 -14.12 -29.09
C LEU A 444 16.10 -14.74 -28.89
N ASN A 445 16.99 -14.63 -29.89
CA ASN A 445 18.32 -15.26 -29.86
C ASN A 445 19.43 -14.28 -30.29
N ASP A 446 19.20 -12.99 -30.18
CA ASP A 446 20.25 -12.01 -30.42
C ASP A 446 21.19 -11.89 -29.21
N ASP A 447 22.13 -10.95 -29.29
CA ASP A 447 23.09 -10.71 -28.21
C ASP A 447 22.57 -9.66 -27.20
N GLN A 448 21.30 -9.23 -27.31
CA GLN A 448 20.70 -8.26 -26.37
C GLN A 448 20.04 -9.00 -25.21
N ASN A 449 20.68 -8.95 -24.05
CA ASN A 449 20.06 -9.41 -22.83
C ASN A 449 18.98 -8.41 -22.40
N GLN A 450 17.75 -8.91 -22.25
CA GLN A 450 16.68 -8.17 -21.61
C GLN A 450 16.89 -8.15 -20.08
N GLU A 451 16.35 -7.14 -19.40
CA GLU A 451 16.54 -6.92 -17.95
C GLU A 451 16.14 -8.13 -17.08
N CYS A 452 15.25 -9.00 -17.58
CA CYS A 452 14.74 -10.16 -16.86
C CYS A 452 15.20 -11.51 -17.42
N ASP A 453 16.23 -11.57 -18.29
CA ASP A 453 16.63 -12.85 -18.92
C ASP A 453 17.45 -13.80 -18.02
N GLU A 454 17.99 -13.30 -16.90
CA GLU A 454 18.86 -14.06 -15.97
C GLU A 454 18.12 -14.90 -14.91
#